data_AF-A0A0X3NKI7-F1
#
_entry.id   AF-A0A0X3NKI7-F1
#
_cell.length_a   1.000
_cell.length_b   1.000
_cell.length_c   1.000
_cell.angle_alpha   90.00
_cell.angle_beta   90.00
_cell.angle_gamma   90.00
#
_symmetry.space_group_name_H-M   'P 1'
#
loop_
_entity.id
_entity.type
_entity.pdbx_description
1 polymer ?
#
loop_
_entity_poly.entity_id
_entity_poly.type
_entity_poly.pdbx_seq_one_letter_code
_entity_poly.pdbx_strand_id
1 'polypeptide(L)'
;MAIENSQTFHYVPSRKFPSLASTDAINSLMKWSMKGRLHCQCYSFDETFRPHNVEKFVLAFFNDKNIRHAIESEILLPDVVESVEVTPVPCSLLTMDIFSRLTGTVTRENGTIKSCLDETFESILISDELRKVHIYAKFDTFRSSS
;
A
#
# COMPACT_ATOMS: atom_id res chain seq x y z
N MET A 1 -11.70 14.33 -39.61
CA MET A 1 -10.61 14.40 -38.62
C MET A 1 -10.40 12.98 -38.12
N ALA A 2 -9.27 12.38 -38.46
CA ALA A 2 -9.02 10.96 -38.26
C ALA A 2 -8.75 10.67 -36.77
N ILE A 3 -9.50 9.74 -36.20
CA ILE A 3 -9.21 9.15 -34.89
C ILE A 3 -8.18 8.05 -35.17
N GLU A 4 -6.91 8.43 -35.25
CA GLU A 4 -5.81 7.46 -35.42
C GLU A 4 -5.28 7.02 -34.06
N ASN A 5 -5.24 5.70 -33.88
CA ASN A 5 -4.78 4.88 -32.74
C ASN A 5 -5.88 4.46 -31.75
N SER A 6 -6.67 3.48 -32.20
CA SER A 6 -7.55 2.66 -31.36
C SER A 6 -6.70 1.68 -30.53
N GLN A 7 -6.11 2.18 -29.44
CA GLN A 7 -5.45 1.31 -28.46
C GLN A 7 -6.47 0.30 -27.95
N THR A 8 -6.23 -0.98 -28.24
CA THR A 8 -7.14 -2.05 -27.83
C THR A 8 -6.62 -2.65 -26.53
N PHE A 9 -7.48 -2.62 -25.51
CA PHE A 9 -7.19 -3.19 -24.21
C PHE A 9 -8.08 -4.40 -23.92
N HIS A 10 -7.49 -5.42 -23.32
CA HIS A 10 -8.18 -6.67 -22.98
C HIS A 10 -8.02 -6.96 -21.50
N TYR A 11 -9.13 -7.27 -20.83
CA TYR A 11 -9.11 -7.74 -19.45
C TYR A 11 -8.71 -9.22 -19.39
N VAL A 12 -7.73 -9.55 -18.55
CA VAL A 12 -7.18 -10.90 -18.40
C VAL A 12 -7.44 -11.42 -16.97
N PRO A 13 -8.66 -11.90 -16.67
CA PRO A 13 -9.05 -12.33 -15.32
C PRO A 13 -8.31 -13.60 -14.85
N SER A 14 -7.78 -14.39 -15.78
CA SER A 14 -7.17 -15.70 -15.49
C SER A 14 -5.74 -15.61 -14.94
N ARG A 15 -5.12 -14.44 -14.95
CA ARG A 15 -3.73 -14.29 -14.52
C ARG A 15 -3.65 -14.24 -13.00
N LYS A 16 -3.16 -15.34 -12.41
CA LYS A 16 -2.82 -15.39 -10.99
C LYS A 16 -1.52 -14.65 -10.72
N PHE A 17 -1.44 -13.96 -9.58
CA PHE A 17 -0.24 -13.27 -9.12
C PHE A 17 0.44 -14.13 -8.05
N PRO A 18 1.53 -14.85 -8.37
CA PRO A 18 2.19 -15.74 -7.40
C PRO A 18 2.68 -14.99 -6.16
N SER A 19 3.06 -13.72 -6.31
CA SER A 19 3.47 -12.82 -5.23
C SER A 19 2.35 -12.46 -4.25
N LEU A 20 1.08 -12.69 -4.60
CA LEU A 20 -0.08 -12.44 -3.75
C LEU A 20 -0.82 -13.72 -3.36
N ALA A 21 -0.64 -14.80 -4.14
CA ALA A 21 -1.34 -16.07 -3.97
C ALA A 21 -0.51 -17.16 -3.27
N SER A 22 0.81 -16.98 -3.12
CA SER A 22 1.64 -17.93 -2.39
C SER A 22 1.27 -17.95 -0.90
N THR A 23 1.46 -19.09 -0.26
CA THR A 23 1.17 -19.25 1.18
C THR A 23 1.91 -18.22 2.03
N ASP A 24 3.18 -17.97 1.71
CA ASP A 24 4.02 -17.00 2.44
C ASP A 24 3.53 -15.55 2.25
N ALA A 25 3.10 -15.21 1.04
CA ALA A 25 2.52 -13.91 0.74
C ALA A 25 1.19 -13.72 1.47
N ILE A 26 0.31 -14.71 1.43
CA ILE A 26 -0.97 -14.67 2.14
C ILE A 26 -0.76 -14.55 3.65
N ASN A 27 0.18 -15.31 4.22
CA ASN A 27 0.53 -15.22 5.64
C ASN A 27 1.06 -13.83 6.01
N SER A 28 1.87 -13.23 5.14
CA SER A 28 2.35 -11.86 5.33
C SER A 28 1.21 -10.86 5.24
N LEU A 29 0.39 -10.90 4.20
CA LEU A 29 -0.79 -10.03 4.03
C LEU A 29 -1.78 -10.15 5.19
N MET A 30 -1.93 -11.33 5.80
CA MET A 30 -2.72 -11.53 7.01
C MET A 30 -2.17 -10.76 8.21
N LYS A 31 -0.85 -10.76 8.42
CA LYS A 31 -0.21 -10.02 9.53
C LYS A 31 -0.52 -8.51 9.47
N TRP A 32 -0.64 -7.97 8.26
CA TRP A 32 -0.96 -6.57 8.01
C TRP A 32 -2.47 -6.29 7.87
N SER A 33 -3.34 -7.28 8.11
CA SER A 33 -4.79 -7.16 7.87
C SER A 33 -5.15 -6.75 6.44
N MET A 34 -4.32 -7.13 5.45
CA MET A 34 -4.47 -6.78 4.03
C MET A 34 -5.08 -7.91 3.19
N LYS A 35 -5.19 -9.13 3.71
CA LYS A 35 -5.80 -10.25 2.97
C LYS A 35 -7.26 -9.90 2.63
N GLY A 36 -7.60 -9.99 1.34
CA GLY A 36 -8.94 -9.69 0.84
C GLY A 36 -9.26 -8.20 0.72
N ARG A 37 -8.33 -7.31 1.10
CA ARG A 37 -8.43 -5.85 0.87
C ARG A 37 -7.59 -5.38 -0.32
N LEU A 38 -6.71 -6.24 -0.81
CA LEU A 38 -5.91 -5.98 -2.00
C LEU A 38 -6.58 -6.59 -3.22
N HIS A 39 -6.98 -5.73 -4.16
CA HIS A 39 -7.53 -6.11 -5.45
C HIS A 39 -6.45 -5.93 -6.52
N CYS A 40 -6.28 -6.91 -7.40
CA CYS A 40 -5.30 -6.86 -8.47
C CYS A 40 -5.95 -7.35 -9.76
N GLN A 41 -5.88 -6.53 -10.79
CA GLN A 41 -6.42 -6.82 -12.11
C GLN A 41 -5.29 -6.79 -13.14
N CYS A 42 -5.37 -7.69 -14.12
CA CYS A 42 -4.42 -7.74 -15.22
C CYS A 42 -5.10 -7.31 -16.50
N TYR A 43 -4.42 -6.45 -17.25
CA TYR A 43 -4.84 -6.00 -18.56
C TYR A 43 -3.71 -6.22 -19.57
N SER A 44 -4.05 -6.58 -20.80
CA SER A 44 -3.11 -6.67 -21.92
C SER A 44 -3.49 -5.66 -22.99
N PHE A 45 -2.51 -5.26 -23.79
CA PHE A 45 -2.68 -4.34 -24.90
C PHE A 45 -1.80 -4.81 -26.07
N ASP A 46 -2.26 -4.57 -27.30
CA ASP A 46 -1.62 -5.10 -28.51
C ASP A 46 -0.58 -4.14 -29.11
N GLU A 47 -0.57 -2.87 -28.66
CA GLU A 47 0.29 -1.84 -29.20
C GLU A 47 1.66 -1.75 -28.53
N THR A 48 2.67 -1.20 -29.22
CA THR A 48 3.96 -0.89 -28.58
C THR A 48 3.85 0.27 -27.61
N PHE A 49 4.19 0.01 -26.34
CA PHE A 49 4.28 1.06 -25.31
C PHE A 49 5.45 2.02 -25.59
N ARG A 50 5.16 3.32 -25.55
CA ARG A 50 6.15 4.38 -25.78
C ARG A 50 6.19 5.30 -24.55
N PRO A 51 7.32 5.37 -23.81
CA PRO A 51 7.40 6.14 -22.57
C PRO A 51 7.05 7.63 -22.73
N HIS A 52 7.39 8.23 -23.86
CA HIS A 52 7.07 9.64 -24.17
C HIS A 52 5.56 9.92 -24.33
N ASN A 53 4.74 8.87 -24.43
CA ASN A 53 3.31 8.98 -24.64
C ASN A 53 2.51 8.33 -23.50
N VAL A 54 3.11 8.18 -22.32
CA VAL A 54 2.49 7.49 -21.17
C VAL A 54 1.18 8.16 -20.76
N GLU A 55 1.09 9.48 -20.79
CA GLU A 55 -0.14 10.20 -20.46
C GLU A 55 -1.28 9.86 -21.41
N LYS A 56 -1.03 9.88 -22.72
CA LYS A 56 -2.06 9.51 -23.71
C LYS A 56 -2.43 8.03 -23.60
N PHE A 57 -1.46 7.16 -23.29
CA PHE A 57 -1.72 5.74 -23.07
C PHE A 57 -2.65 5.52 -21.87
N VAL A 58 -2.37 6.17 -20.74
CA VAL A 58 -3.21 6.05 -19.54
C VAL A 58 -4.58 6.70 -19.76
N LEU A 59 -4.63 7.84 -20.47
CA LEU A 59 -5.89 8.49 -20.85
C LEU A 59 -6.74 7.59 -21.75
N ALA A 60 -6.14 6.90 -22.72
CA ALA A 60 -6.83 5.94 -23.57
C ALA A 60 -7.32 4.73 -22.77
N PHE A 61 -6.51 4.23 -21.83
CA PHE A 61 -6.89 3.12 -20.95
C PHE A 61 -8.15 3.42 -20.13
N PHE A 62 -8.25 4.58 -19.49
CA PHE A 62 -9.42 4.93 -18.67
C PHE A 62 -10.67 5.28 -19.49
N ASN A 63 -10.51 5.63 -20.77
CA ASN A 63 -11.62 5.91 -21.68
C ASN A 63 -12.04 4.68 -22.52
N ASP A 64 -11.32 3.56 -22.43
CA ASP A 64 -11.69 2.32 -23.11
C ASP A 64 -12.92 1.66 -22.47
N LYS A 65 -13.90 1.29 -23.29
CA LYS A 65 -15.16 0.73 -22.81
C LYS A 65 -14.98 -0.62 -22.11
N ASN A 66 -14.11 -1.47 -22.62
CA ASN A 66 -13.87 -2.79 -22.04
C ASN A 66 -13.21 -2.66 -20.66
N ILE A 67 -12.29 -1.70 -20.51
CA ILE A 67 -11.66 -1.38 -19.23
C ILE A 67 -12.68 -0.82 -18.24
N ARG A 68 -13.50 0.14 -18.65
CA ARG A 68 -14.50 0.76 -17.77
C ARG A 68 -15.51 -0.22 -17.18
N HIS A 69 -15.84 -1.27 -17.93
CA HIS A 69 -16.71 -2.34 -17.43
C HIS A 69 -15.99 -3.35 -16.52
N ALA A 70 -14.68 -3.51 -16.67
CA ALA A 70 -13.89 -4.48 -15.92
C ALA A 70 -13.20 -3.92 -14.67
N ILE A 71 -12.98 -2.61 -14.62
CA ILE A 71 -12.23 -1.96 -13.53
C ILE A 71 -13.06 -1.97 -12.24
N GLU A 72 -12.62 -2.77 -11.27
CA GLU A 72 -13.11 -2.67 -9.90
C GLU A 72 -12.37 -1.53 -9.22
N SER A 73 -13.08 -0.46 -8.90
CA SER A 73 -12.58 0.70 -8.16
C SER A 73 -13.52 0.97 -6.99
N GLU A 74 -12.95 1.30 -5.82
CA GLU A 74 -13.73 1.75 -4.66
C GLU A 74 -14.41 3.12 -4.91
N ILE A 75 -13.87 3.89 -5.86
CA ILE A 75 -14.35 5.23 -6.24
C ILE A 75 -15.01 5.18 -7.61
N LEU A 76 -16.16 5.85 -7.74
CA LEU A 76 -16.84 6.03 -9.02
C LEU A 76 -15.96 6.87 -9.97
N LEU A 77 -15.53 6.26 -11.08
CA LEU A 77 -14.81 6.96 -12.13
C LEU A 77 -15.76 7.86 -12.94
N PRO A 78 -15.34 9.08 -13.34
CA PRO A 78 -16.14 9.94 -14.19
C PRO A 78 -16.35 9.33 -15.58
N ASP A 79 -17.50 9.59 -16.21
CA ASP A 79 -17.89 9.02 -17.52
C ASP A 79 -16.86 9.25 -18.63
N VAL A 80 -16.17 10.39 -18.58
CA VAL A 80 -15.05 10.73 -19.46
C VAL A 80 -13.91 11.24 -18.61
N VAL A 81 -12.71 10.72 -18.86
CA VAL A 81 -11.48 11.23 -18.25
C VAL A 81 -10.85 12.22 -19.21
N GLU A 82 -10.76 13.48 -18.80
CA GLU A 82 -10.25 14.58 -19.64
C GLU A 82 -8.73 14.75 -19.51
N SER A 83 -8.18 14.50 -18.32
CA SER A 83 -6.75 14.65 -18.04
C SER A 83 -6.25 13.56 -17.09
N VAL A 84 -4.98 13.22 -17.24
CA VAL A 84 -4.26 12.29 -16.37
C VAL A 84 -2.90 12.88 -16.09
N GLU A 85 -2.47 12.84 -14.83
CA GLU A 85 -1.11 13.16 -14.43
C GLU A 85 -0.33 11.86 -14.19
N VAL A 86 0.84 11.72 -14.83
CA VAL A 86 1.70 10.56 -14.64
C VAL A 86 2.98 10.99 -13.94
N THR A 87 3.14 10.57 -12.68
CA THR A 87 4.36 10.82 -11.91
C THR A 87 5.25 9.58 -11.93
N PRO A 88 6.48 9.67 -12.48
CA PRO A 88 7.41 8.55 -12.42
C PRO A 88 7.85 8.36 -10.96
N VAL A 89 7.59 7.19 -10.40
CA VAL A 89 8.10 6.82 -9.08
C VAL A 89 9.54 6.32 -9.25
N PRO A 90 10.55 6.98 -8.67
CA PRO A 90 11.93 6.53 -8.79
C PRO A 90 12.12 5.23 -7.99
N CYS A 91 12.16 4.11 -8.69
CA CYS A 91 12.49 2.80 -8.11
C CYS A 91 14.00 2.62 -7.89
N SER A 92 14.69 3.65 -7.38
CA SER A 92 16.15 3.63 -7.19
C SER A 92 16.58 2.86 -5.94
N LEU A 93 15.67 2.70 -4.97
CA LEU A 93 15.92 2.00 -3.71
C LEU A 93 15.42 0.56 -3.83
N LEU A 94 16.25 -0.29 -4.42
CA LEU A 94 16.01 -1.73 -4.49
C LEU A 94 16.39 -2.45 -3.19
N THR A 95 17.07 -1.75 -2.28
CA THR A 95 17.55 -2.32 -1.03
C THR A 95 16.58 -2.04 0.11
N MET A 96 16.54 -2.96 1.08
CA MET A 96 15.79 -2.80 2.32
C MET A 96 16.39 -1.72 3.24
N ASP A 97 17.45 -1.02 2.80
CA ASP A 97 18.17 -0.04 3.60
C ASP A 97 17.29 1.14 4.03
N ILE A 98 16.22 1.44 3.29
CA ILE A 98 15.25 2.45 3.72
C ILE A 98 14.60 2.09 5.07
N PHE A 99 14.38 0.80 5.33
CA PHE A 99 13.84 0.32 6.61
C PHE A 99 14.85 0.42 7.75
N SER A 100 16.15 0.41 7.45
CA SER A 100 17.18 0.67 8.46
C SER A 100 17.05 2.07 9.07
N ARG A 101 16.55 3.05 8.30
CA ARG A 101 16.28 4.42 8.79
C ARG A 101 15.03 4.52 9.65
N LEU A 102 14.15 3.51 9.59
CA LEU A 102 12.94 3.44 10.41
C LEU A 102 13.22 2.84 11.80
N THR A 103 14.36 2.17 11.96
CA THR A 103 14.84 1.61 13.24
C THR A 103 15.03 2.70 14.28
N GLY A 104 14.36 2.56 15.42
CA GLY A 104 14.42 3.51 16.55
C GLY A 104 13.30 4.56 16.55
N THR A 105 12.95 5.13 15.38
CA THR A 105 11.87 6.12 15.27
C THR A 105 10.50 5.46 15.13
N VAL A 106 10.35 4.56 14.16
CA VAL A 106 9.07 3.90 13.84
C VAL A 106 9.07 2.45 14.32
N THR A 107 10.22 1.80 14.41
CA THR A 107 10.33 0.43 14.94
C THR A 107 11.12 0.38 16.26
N ARG A 108 10.78 -0.61 17.08
CA ARG A 108 11.52 -1.00 18.29
C ARG A 108 12.84 -1.69 17.89
N GLU A 109 13.74 -1.88 18.85
CA GLU A 109 15.03 -2.56 18.64
C GLU A 109 14.88 -3.99 18.09
N ASN A 110 13.74 -4.64 18.36
CA ASN A 110 13.41 -5.96 17.83
C ASN A 110 12.76 -5.93 16.42
N GLY A 111 12.65 -4.76 15.79
CA GLY A 111 12.06 -4.58 14.46
C GLY A 111 10.54 -4.45 14.44
N THR A 112 9.85 -4.55 15.58
CA THR A 112 8.39 -4.37 15.65
C THR A 112 8.01 -2.90 15.52
N ILE A 113 7.01 -2.57 14.71
CA ILE A 113 6.51 -1.20 14.57
C ILE A 113 5.93 -0.72 15.91
N LYS A 114 6.33 0.49 16.35
CA LYS A 114 5.75 1.18 17.50
C LYS A 114 4.34 1.63 17.15
N SER A 115 3.35 1.20 17.93
CA SER A 115 2.03 1.83 17.91
C SER A 115 2.16 3.30 18.34
N CYS A 116 1.26 4.19 17.91
CA CYS A 116 1.36 5.63 18.23
C CYS A 116 1.31 5.95 19.74
N LEU A 117 0.95 5.00 20.58
CA LEU A 117 0.79 5.15 22.04
C LEU A 117 1.74 4.24 22.84
N ASP A 118 2.72 3.63 22.16
CA ASP A 118 3.57 2.58 22.70
C ASP A 118 4.84 3.17 23.34
N GLU A 119 4.77 3.47 24.64
CA GLU A 119 5.93 3.83 25.46
C GLU A 119 6.48 2.60 26.20
N THR A 120 7.77 2.60 26.52
CA THR A 120 8.38 1.57 27.37
C THR A 120 8.95 2.20 28.63
N PHE A 121 8.46 1.76 29.78
CA PHE A 121 8.96 2.15 31.08
C PHE A 121 9.45 0.90 31.82
N GLU A 122 10.71 0.86 32.23
CA GLU A 122 11.34 -0.25 32.97
C GLU A 122 10.94 -1.65 32.44
N SER A 123 11.09 -1.88 31.13
CA SER A 123 10.74 -3.14 30.42
C SER A 123 9.25 -3.47 30.28
N ILE A 124 8.34 -2.58 30.70
CA ILE A 124 6.89 -2.73 30.53
C ILE A 124 6.42 -1.95 29.29
N LEU A 125 5.63 -2.61 28.44
CA LEU A 125 4.97 -2.02 27.28
C LEU A 125 3.74 -1.22 27.73
N ILE A 126 3.80 0.09 27.65
CA ILE A 126 2.68 1.00 27.90
C ILE A 126 2.07 1.33 26.55
N SER A 127 0.98 0.63 26.21
CA SER A 127 0.28 0.80 24.92
C SER A 127 -0.87 1.83 24.99
N ASP A 128 -1.14 2.40 26.17
CA ASP A 128 -2.15 3.45 26.36
C ASP A 128 -1.85 4.30 27.61
N GLU A 129 -2.32 5.54 27.59
CA GLU A 129 -2.14 6.53 28.68
C GLU A 129 -2.79 6.09 30.00
N LEU A 130 -3.79 5.21 29.96
CA LEU A 130 -4.44 4.69 31.17
C LEU A 130 -3.50 3.76 31.95
N ARG A 131 -2.79 2.87 31.24
CA ARG A 131 -1.72 2.05 31.82
C ARG A 131 -0.56 2.89 32.32
N LYS A 132 -0.24 4.01 31.64
CA LYS A 132 0.79 4.96 32.09
C LYS A 132 0.49 5.50 33.47
N VAL A 133 -0.71 6.06 33.68
CA VAL A 133 -1.14 6.59 34.99
C VAL A 133 -1.12 5.51 36.07
N HIS A 134 -1.54 4.29 35.75
CA HIS A 134 -1.55 3.18 36.71
C HIS A 134 -0.14 2.75 37.16
N ILE A 135 0.82 2.73 36.23
CA ILE A 135 2.22 2.38 36.52
C ILE A 135 2.87 3.46 37.38
N TYR A 136 2.70 4.74 37.03
CA TYR A 136 3.25 5.85 37.82
C TYR A 136 2.64 5.92 39.24
N ALA A 137 1.33 5.76 39.38
CA ALA A 137 0.68 5.76 40.69
C ALA A 137 1.19 4.63 41.61
N LYS A 138 1.42 3.43 41.05
CA LYS A 138 2.02 2.31 41.80
C LYS A 138 3.47 2.58 42.19
N PHE A 139 4.24 3.22 41.32
CA PHE A 139 5.63 3.59 41.60
C PHE A 139 5.73 4.63 42.73
N ASP A 140 4.87 5.66 42.72
CA ASP A 140 4.81 6.67 43.79
C ASP A 140 4.35 6.08 45.13
N THR A 141 3.46 5.09 45.10
CA THR A 141 3.04 4.36 46.31
C THR A 141 4.18 3.51 46.88
N PHE A 142 4.97 2.86 46.03
CA PHE A 142 6.15 2.10 46.45
C PHE A 142 7.22 3.00 47.09
N ARG A 143 7.45 4.18 46.51
CA ARG A 143 8.43 5.16 47.00
C ARG A 143 8.01 5.88 48.29
N SER A 144 6.71 6.00 48.55
CA SER A 144 6.18 6.56 49.81
C SER A 144 6.04 5.54 50.94
N SER A 145 6.26 4.25 50.64
CA SER A 145 6.21 3.13 51.59
C SER A 145 7.60 2.58 51.95
N SER A 146 8.68 3.21 51.47
CA SER A 146 10.09 2.88 51.74
C SER A 146 10.75 4.01 52.52
#